data_AF-A0A350THY5-F1
#
_entry.id   AF-A0A350THY5-F1
#
_cell.length_a   1.000
_cell.length_b   1.000
_cell.length_c   1.000
_cell.angle_alpha   90.00
_cell.angle_beta   90.00
_cell.angle_gamma   90.00
#
_symmetry.space_group_name_H-M   'P 1'
#
loop_
_entity.id
_entity.type
_entity.pdbx_description
1 polymer ?
#
loop_
_entity_poly.entity_id
_entity_poly.type
_entity_poly.pdbx_seq_one_letter_code
_entity_poly.pdbx_strand_id
1 'polypeptide(L)' 'MNGATGFHIDVRPVSITFTCPHCGREVRVPWQELDVPECWGDDWGYAECPDCEMEVKLGDYEYD' A
#
# COMPACT_ATOMS: atom_id res chain seq x y z
N MET A 1 11.86 40.50 -13.29
CA MET A 1 12.34 39.22 -12.74
C MET A 1 11.14 38.30 -12.62
N ASN A 2 11.00 37.30 -13.50
CA ASN A 2 9.96 36.28 -13.36
C ASN A 2 10.41 35.32 -12.24
N GLY A 3 10.06 35.64 -11.00
CA GLY A 3 10.39 34.83 -9.84
C GLY A 3 9.44 33.65 -9.72
N ALA A 4 9.74 32.55 -10.41
CA ALA A 4 9.04 31.30 -10.17
C ALA A 4 9.46 30.73 -8.81
N THR A 5 8.50 30.46 -7.95
CA THR A 5 8.70 29.84 -6.64
C THR A 5 8.87 28.33 -6.82
N GLY A 6 9.96 27.77 -6.31
CA GLY A 6 10.13 26.32 -6.25
C GLY A 6 9.14 25.71 -5.26
N PHE A 7 8.57 24.56 -5.59
CA PHE A 7 7.69 23.80 -4.73
C PHE A 7 8.14 22.34 -4.66
N HIS A 8 7.83 21.68 -3.55
CA HIS A 8 7.97 20.25 -3.35
C HIS A 8 6.57 19.68 -3.10
N ILE A 9 6.25 18.54 -3.72
CA ILE A 9 5.00 17.84 -3.47
C ILE A 9 5.33 16.61 -2.64
N ASP A 10 4.99 16.66 -1.36
CA ASP A 10 4.98 15.50 -0.50
C ASP A 10 3.80 14.61 -0.87
N VAL A 11 4.08 13.46 -1.50
CA VAL A 11 3.08 12.43 -1.79
C VAL A 11 3.07 11.38 -0.69
N ARG A 12 1.91 11.15 -0.09
CA ARG A 12 1.69 10.03 0.84
C ARG A 12 0.58 9.14 0.31
N PRO A 13 0.79 7.81 0.20
CA PRO A 13 -0.25 6.91 -0.25
C PRO A 13 -1.43 6.91 0.75
N VAL A 14 -2.64 6.75 0.22
CA VAL A 14 -3.87 6.76 1.03
C VAL A 14 -4.31 5.34 1.41
N SER A 15 -4.05 4.36 0.53
CA SER A 15 -4.43 2.96 0.70
C SER A 15 -3.70 2.08 -0.30
N ILE A 16 -3.57 0.78 0.00
CA ILE A 16 -3.25 -0.25 -1.00
C ILE A 16 -4.51 -0.98 -1.42
N THR A 17 -4.48 -1.52 -2.64
CA THR A 17 -5.54 -2.37 -3.17
C THR A 17 -4.92 -3.63 -3.73
N PHE A 18 -5.45 -4.79 -3.34
CA PHE A 18 -5.00 -6.09 -3.82
C PHE A 18 -6.19 -7.05 -3.95
N THR A 19 -6.06 -8.08 -4.78
CA THR A 19 -7.07 -9.14 -4.87
C THR A 19 -6.77 -10.19 -3.81
N CYS A 20 -7.72 -10.44 -2.91
CA CYS A 20 -7.56 -11.48 -1.90
C CYS A 20 -7.48 -12.87 -2.58
N PRO A 21 -6.43 -13.67 -2.34
CA PRO A 21 -6.29 -14.99 -2.93
C PRO A 21 -7.31 -16.01 -2.39
N HIS A 22 -7.90 -15.76 -1.22
CA HIS A 22 -8.84 -16.68 -0.58
C HIS A 22 -10.27 -16.54 -1.10
N CYS A 23 -10.75 -15.30 -1.25
CA CYS A 23 -12.13 -15.02 -1.66
C CYS A 23 -12.27 -14.41 -3.06
N GLY A 24 -11.15 -14.04 -3.70
CA GLY A 24 -11.11 -13.47 -5.05
C GLY A 24 -11.65 -12.04 -5.14
N ARG A 25 -11.95 -11.39 -4.02
CA ARG A 25 -12.45 -10.01 -3.98
C ARG A 25 -11.31 -9.01 -3.95
N GLU A 26 -11.57 -7.85 -4.53
CA GLU A 26 -10.68 -6.70 -4.37
C GLU A 26 -10.81 -6.15 -2.94
N VAL A 27 -9.69 -6.12 -2.25
CA VAL A 27 -9.55 -5.60 -0.89
C VAL A 27 -8.82 -4.27 -0.97
N ARG A 28 -9.34 -3.29 -0.25
CA ARG A 28 -8.69 -1.99 -0.07
C ARG A 28 -8.37 -1.78 1.40
N VAL A 29 -7.09 -1.61 1.71
CA VAL A 29 -6.62 -1.38 3.09
C VAL A 29 -6.09 0.05 3.21
N PRO A 30 -6.61 0.87 4.13
CA PRO A 30 -6.10 2.21 4.39
C PRO A 30 -4.62 2.18 4.78
N TRP A 31 -3.85 3.14 4.26
CA TRP A 31 -2.39 3.20 4.51
C TRP A 31 -2.05 3.36 6.00
N GLN A 32 -2.96 3.93 6.77
CA GLN A 32 -2.79 4.12 8.22
C GLN A 32 -2.89 2.82 9.02
N GLU A 33 -3.46 1.77 8.44
CA GLU A 33 -3.68 0.46 9.09
C GLU A 33 -2.60 -0.55 8.70
N LEU A 34 -1.69 -0.18 7.79
CA LEU A 34 -0.60 -1.03 7.33
C LEU A 34 0.66 -0.79 8.16
N ASP A 35 1.37 -1.87 8.45
CA ASP A 35 2.75 -1.82 8.90
C ASP A 35 3.64 -1.68 7.65
N VAL A 36 3.90 -0.43 7.27
CA VAL A 36 4.62 -0.13 6.02
C VAL A 36 6.13 -0.24 6.27
N PRO A 37 6.85 -1.06 5.49
CA PRO A 37 8.29 -1.19 5.64
C PRO A 37 9.02 0.09 5.22
N GLU A 38 10.25 0.27 5.73
CA GLU A 38 11.09 1.44 5.39
C GLU A 38 11.45 1.44 3.89
N CYS A 39 11.77 0.28 3.32
CA CYS A 39 11.95 0.10 1.89
C CYS A 39 10.74 -0.62 1.29
N TRP A 40 10.25 -0.13 0.15
CA TRP A 40 9.07 -0.72 -0.50
C TRP A 40 9.30 -2.12 -1.06
N GLY A 41 10.55 -2.54 -1.23
CA GLY A 41 10.91 -3.90 -1.65
C GLY A 41 11.12 -4.88 -0.49
N ASP A 42 10.92 -4.46 0.76
CA ASP A 42 11.00 -5.37 1.92
C ASP A 42 9.65 -6.09 2.17
N ASP A 43 9.65 -7.03 3.11
CA ASP A 43 8.44 -7.77 3.51
C ASP A 43 7.40 -6.82 4.10
N TRP A 44 6.23 -6.74 3.46
CA TRP A 44 5.09 -5.92 3.88
C TRP A 44 4.22 -6.63 4.94
N GLY A 45 4.66 -7.79 5.43
CA GLY A 45 3.93 -8.56 6.43
C GLY A 45 2.61 -9.12 5.91
N TYR A 46 1.58 -9.02 6.75
CA TYR A 46 0.26 -9.59 6.51
C TYR A 46 -0.81 -8.51 6.65
N ALA A 47 -1.82 -8.58 5.78
CA ALA A 47 -3.05 -7.81 5.91
C ALA A 47 -4.24 -8.76 6.04
N GLU A 48 -5.18 -8.42 6.92
CA GLU A 48 -6.42 -9.17 7.06
C GLU A 48 -7.41 -8.76 5.94
N CYS A 49 -8.03 -9.74 5.30
CA CYS A 49 -9.11 -9.48 4.36
C CYS A 49 -10.41 -9.17 5.14
N PRO A 50 -11.04 -7.99 4.97
CA PRO A 50 -12.26 -7.64 5.69
C PRO A 50 -13.48 -8.45 5.28
N ASP A 51 -13.43 -9.14 4.12
CA ASP A 51 -14.54 -9.94 3.61
C ASP A 51 -14.52 -11.39 4.09
N CYS A 52 -13.34 -12.01 4.20
CA CYS A 52 -13.20 -13.41 4.58
C CYS A 52 -12.43 -13.63 5.88
N GLU A 53 -11.95 -12.55 6.50
CA GLU A 53 -11.22 -12.54 7.78
C GLU A 53 -9.95 -13.42 7.74
N MET A 54 -9.44 -13.69 6.53
CA MET A 54 -8.23 -14.48 6.32
C MET A 54 -7.03 -13.55 6.14
N GLU A 55 -5.91 -13.92 6.75
CA GLU A 55 -4.63 -13.25 6.58
C GLU A 55 -4.09 -13.46 5.17
N VAL A 56 -3.67 -12.37 4.55
CA VAL A 56 -3.06 -12.32 3.23
C VAL A 56 -1.65 -11.78 3.40
N LYS A 57 -0.66 -12.58 2.99
CA LYS A 57 0.73 -12.12 2.96
C LYS A 57 0.88 -11.08 1.85
N LEU A 58 1.27 -9.86 2.21
CA LEU A 58 1.65 -8.83 1.26
C LEU A 58 3.09 -9.12 0.82
N GLY A 59 3.26 -9.45 -0.46
CA GLY A 59 4.55 -9.90 -1.01
C GLY A 59 5.53 -8.77 -1.31
N ASP A 60 6.64 -9.14 -1.96
CA ASP A 60 7.61 -8.22 -2.55
C ASP A 60 6.92 -7.38 -3.63
N TYR A 61 6.89 -6.06 -3.45
CA TYR A 61 6.43 -5.15 -4.50
C TYR A 61 7.53 -5.02 -5.56
N GLU A 62 7.37 -5.72 -6.69
CA GLU A 62 8.26 -5.54 -7.85
C GLU A 62 7.82 -4.30 -8.65
N TYR A 63 8.73 -3.34 -8.82
CA TYR A 63 8.57 -2.18 -9.71
C TYR A 63 9.00 -2.60 -11.12
N ASP A 64 8.09 -2.58 -12.11
CA ASP A 64 8.46 -2.65 -13.54
C ASP A 64 8.78 -1.24 -14.06
#